data_AF-A0A7J8W9V1-F1
#
_entry.id   AF-A0A7J8W9V1-F1
#
_cell.length_a   1.000
_cell.length_b   1.000
_cell.length_c   1.000
_cell.angle_alpha   90.00
_cell.angle_beta   90.00
_cell.angle_gamma   90.00
#
_symmetry.space_group_name_H-M   'P 1'
#
loop_
_entity.id
_entity.type
_entity.pdbx_description
1 polymer ?
#
loop_
_entity_poly.entity_id
_entity_poly.type
_entity_poly.pdbx_seq_one_letter_code
_entity_poly.pdbx_strand_id
1 'polypeptide(L)'
;IIKEAFRNRYLICFPRLNSLKLKGLQNLIGFCHEDYTVEFPTLKILEIENCPQLKGFIHNSTSKEILTDVVLFNNKVAFPNLEKITISNLRKAKRIWYNQLHTSSFSMLKELTVKDCDALLNIFPHFLLRVFKRLEKLIVIDCASLEDVFQLQVQGLDVEEKYMVDSQLKEVNLVCLPKLKHVWTKYYMRNISFESLRQVCIQECWSLKTLFPFSIVKDLQQLERLTIDNCGLEEIVSKNVEGSDEQEICFAFNQLSFLMLWHLPYLKCFNPVMHRTTWPALKQLRISGCWRIKIFGHEKSQIRHPLFVIEKV
;
A
#
# COMPACT_ATOMS: atom_id res chain seq x y z
N ILE A 1 46.22 14.32 8.12
CA ILE A 1 46.10 12.89 8.49
C ILE A 1 44.93 12.76 9.45
N ILE A 2 43.74 12.45 8.96
CA ILE A 2 42.67 11.84 9.77
C ILE A 2 42.20 10.66 8.93
N LYS A 3 42.81 9.50 9.20
CA LYS A 3 42.23 8.21 8.83
C LYS A 3 40.96 8.10 9.68
N GLU A 4 39.80 8.44 9.13
CA GLU A 4 38.58 7.84 9.65
C GLU A 4 38.73 6.33 9.42
N ALA A 5 38.99 5.64 10.52
CA ALA A 5 39.08 4.20 10.54
C ALA A 5 37.79 3.65 9.93
N PHE A 6 37.91 3.00 8.78
CA PHE A 6 36.97 1.98 8.38
C PHE A 6 36.88 1.00 9.56
N ARG A 7 35.88 1.17 10.45
CA ARG A 7 35.49 0.12 11.38
C ARG A 7 35.25 -1.10 10.51
N ASN A 8 36.06 -2.14 10.69
CA ASN A 8 35.92 -3.42 10.02
C ASN A 8 34.46 -3.87 10.11
N ARG A 9 33.69 -3.68 9.03
CA ARG A 9 32.33 -4.20 8.94
C ARG A 9 32.48 -5.67 8.58
N TYR A 10 32.26 -6.54 9.55
CA TYR A 10 32.26 -7.97 9.29
C TYR A 10 31.01 -8.29 8.43
N LEU A 11 31.25 -8.79 7.23
CA LEU A 11 30.21 -9.23 6.32
C LEU A 11 29.78 -10.65 6.67
N ILE A 12 28.49 -10.86 6.91
CA ILE A 12 27.89 -12.19 7.02
C ILE A 12 27.12 -12.47 5.73
N CYS A 13 27.48 -13.54 5.03
CA CYS A 13 26.82 -13.92 3.79
C CYS A 13 26.17 -15.31 3.94
N PHE A 14 24.91 -15.43 3.54
CA PHE A 14 24.17 -16.68 3.46
C PHE A 14 23.95 -17.06 1.97
N PRO A 15 24.97 -17.61 1.28
CA PRO A 15 24.99 -17.67 -0.18
C PRO A 15 23.93 -18.60 -0.80
N ARG A 16 23.46 -19.59 -0.04
CA ARG A 16 22.55 -20.64 -0.52
C ARG A 16 21.16 -20.62 0.15
N LEU A 17 20.92 -19.70 1.08
CA LEU A 17 19.67 -19.68 1.83
C LEU A 17 18.54 -19.12 0.95
N ASN A 18 17.56 -19.95 0.61
CA ASN A 18 16.45 -19.57 -0.26
C ASN A 18 15.18 -19.11 0.48
N SER A 19 14.98 -19.60 1.71
CA SER A 19 13.86 -19.21 2.57
C SER A 19 14.33 -19.04 4.01
N LEU A 20 13.82 -18.02 4.70
CA LEU A 20 14.09 -17.73 6.09
C LEU A 20 12.77 -17.44 6.81
N LYS A 21 12.48 -18.22 7.86
CA LYS A 21 11.30 -18.05 8.70
C LYS A 21 11.71 -17.86 10.15
N LEU A 22 11.34 -16.73 10.74
CA LEU A 22 11.49 -16.41 12.16
C LEU A 22 10.10 -16.45 12.79
N LYS A 23 9.80 -17.48 13.59
CA LYS A 23 8.45 -17.69 14.15
C LYS A 23 8.47 -17.89 15.66
N GLY A 24 7.63 -17.15 16.37
CA GLY A 24 7.36 -17.34 17.79
C GLY A 24 8.54 -16.98 18.70
N LEU A 25 9.50 -16.21 18.20
CA LEU A 25 10.73 -15.86 18.92
C LEU A 25 10.47 -14.69 19.89
N GLN A 26 9.98 -15.01 21.09
CA GLN A 26 9.49 -14.03 22.06
C GLN A 26 10.55 -13.04 22.54
N ASN A 27 11.82 -13.44 22.57
CA ASN A 27 12.92 -12.62 23.09
C ASN A 27 13.87 -12.10 22.00
N LEU A 28 13.57 -12.36 20.72
CA LEU A 28 14.43 -11.90 19.63
C LEU A 28 14.32 -10.37 19.48
N ILE A 29 15.43 -9.66 19.67
CA ILE A 29 15.49 -8.19 19.56
C ILE A 29 15.93 -7.77 18.15
N GLY A 30 16.81 -8.55 17.52
CA GLY A 30 17.25 -8.39 16.13
C GLY A 30 17.93 -9.67 15.63
N PHE A 31 18.00 -9.85 14.31
CA PHE A 31 18.67 -11.00 13.68
C PHE A 31 20.20 -10.90 13.81
N CYS A 32 20.73 -9.68 13.68
CA CYS A 32 22.17 -9.43 13.83
C CYS A 32 22.45 -8.07 14.50
N HIS A 33 23.64 -7.94 15.08
CA HIS A 33 24.13 -6.68 15.65
C HIS A 33 24.51 -5.70 14.53
N GLU A 34 24.39 -4.41 14.81
CA GLU A 34 24.60 -3.37 13.82
C GLU A 34 26.03 -3.23 13.27
N ASP A 35 27.01 -3.84 13.92
CA ASP A 35 28.40 -3.83 13.43
C ASP A 35 28.60 -4.75 12.22
N TYR A 36 27.62 -5.60 11.93
CA TYR A 36 27.63 -6.51 10.79
C TYR A 36 26.75 -6.00 9.67
N THR A 37 27.22 -6.23 8.45
CA THR A 37 26.38 -6.21 7.25
C THR A 37 25.99 -7.64 6.93
N VAL A 38 24.72 -7.88 6.59
CA VAL A 38 24.23 -9.24 6.29
C VAL A 38 23.68 -9.30 4.87
N GLU A 39 24.11 -10.28 4.10
CA GLU A 39 23.68 -10.48 2.72
C GLU A 39 23.04 -11.85 2.50
N PHE A 40 21.91 -11.83 1.81
CA PHE A 40 21.14 -13.01 1.43
C PHE A 40 20.96 -13.06 -0.09
N PRO A 41 22.02 -13.41 -0.86
CA PRO A 41 22.00 -13.26 -2.32
C PRO A 41 20.98 -14.16 -3.02
N THR A 42 20.55 -15.27 -2.42
CA THR A 42 19.62 -16.23 -3.05
C THR A 42 18.27 -16.34 -2.36
N LEU A 43 18.01 -15.54 -1.31
CA LEU A 43 16.79 -15.61 -0.51
C LEU A 43 15.60 -15.08 -1.31
N LYS A 44 14.56 -15.89 -1.45
CA LYS A 44 13.32 -15.61 -2.16
C LYS A 44 12.14 -15.35 -1.24
N ILE A 45 12.12 -15.97 -0.05
CA ILE A 45 10.99 -15.88 0.88
C ILE A 45 11.51 -15.52 2.27
N LEU A 46 10.94 -14.46 2.86
CA LEU A 46 11.19 -14.05 4.24
C LEU A 46 9.87 -13.97 5.01
N GLU A 47 9.81 -14.71 6.11
CA GLU A 47 8.64 -14.73 6.99
C GLU A 47 9.07 -14.39 8.43
N ILE A 48 8.42 -13.40 9.03
CA ILE A 48 8.64 -13.01 10.42
C ILE A 48 7.28 -12.96 11.12
N GLU A 49 7.03 -13.94 11.98
CA GLU A 49 5.73 -14.14 12.64
C GLU A 49 5.88 -14.19 14.15
N ASN A 50 5.06 -13.45 14.89
CA ASN A 50 4.98 -13.54 16.35
C ASN A 50 6.35 -13.32 17.05
N CYS A 51 7.06 -12.27 16.64
CA CYS A 51 8.34 -11.84 17.21
C CYS A 51 8.16 -10.46 17.89
N PRO A 52 7.43 -10.37 19.02
CA PRO A 52 6.94 -9.08 19.55
C PRO A 52 8.04 -8.16 20.08
N GLN A 53 9.22 -8.69 20.40
CA GLN A 53 10.36 -7.90 20.89
C GLN A 53 11.28 -7.43 19.76
N LEU A 54 11.04 -7.84 18.52
CA LEU A 54 11.88 -7.50 17.37
C LEU A 54 11.80 -5.99 17.11
N LYS A 55 12.94 -5.31 17.24
CA LYS A 55 13.07 -3.86 17.01
C LYS A 55 13.60 -3.53 15.62
N GLY A 56 14.28 -4.47 14.98
CA GLY A 56 14.84 -4.33 13.65
C GLY A 56 15.55 -5.61 13.25
N PHE A 57 15.64 -5.88 11.95
CA PHE A 57 16.35 -7.05 11.45
C PHE A 57 17.85 -6.94 11.79
N ILE A 58 18.43 -5.77 11.57
CA ILE A 58 19.77 -5.41 12.05
C ILE A 58 19.60 -4.39 13.19
N HIS A 59 19.94 -4.76 14.41
CA HIS A 59 19.63 -3.97 15.62
C HIS A 59 20.87 -3.36 16.26
N ASN A 60 20.75 -2.09 16.66
CA ASN A 60 21.72 -1.39 17.52
C ASN A 60 21.20 -1.31 18.96
N SER A 61 21.92 -1.88 19.92
CA SER A 61 21.60 -1.80 21.35
C SER A 61 22.03 -0.49 22.02
N THR A 62 22.85 0.33 21.37
CA THR A 62 23.55 1.49 21.96
C THR A 62 23.05 2.87 21.48
N SER A 63 22.21 2.96 20.44
CA SER A 63 21.68 4.27 20.01
C SER A 63 20.71 4.84 21.04
N LYS A 64 21.21 5.76 21.86
CA LYS A 64 20.39 6.73 22.62
C LYS A 64 19.79 7.82 21.73
N GLU A 65 20.15 7.84 20.44
CA GLU A 65 19.63 8.79 19.46
C GLU A 65 18.25 8.36 18.96
N ILE A 66 17.25 9.05 19.49
CA ILE A 66 15.86 9.19 19.05
C ILE A 66 15.02 7.90 19.05
N LEU A 67 14.23 7.77 20.12
CA LEU A 67 13.14 6.80 20.37
C LEU A 67 12.04 6.72 19.28
N THR A 68 12.19 7.39 18.14
CA THR A 68 11.07 7.66 17.23
C THR A 68 10.93 6.69 16.06
N ASP A 69 11.98 6.02 15.60
CA ASP A 69 11.92 5.18 14.40
C ASP A 69 12.38 3.73 14.68
N VAL A 70 11.52 2.92 15.29
CA VAL A 70 11.71 1.46 15.31
C VAL A 70 11.40 0.93 13.90
N VAL A 71 12.45 0.67 13.13
CA VAL A 71 12.39 0.28 11.72
C VAL A 71 12.86 -1.16 11.52
N LEU A 72 12.12 -1.94 10.72
CA LEU A 72 12.45 -3.34 10.47
C LEU A 72 13.69 -3.53 9.58
N PHE A 73 13.76 -2.88 8.41
CA PHE A 73 14.85 -3.05 7.45
C PHE A 73 15.61 -1.73 7.18
N ASN A 74 16.94 -1.79 7.19
CA ASN A 74 17.84 -0.67 6.91
C ASN A 74 18.87 -1.01 5.81
N ASN A 75 19.85 -0.14 5.59
CA ASN A 75 20.90 -0.32 4.59
C ASN A 75 22.00 -1.34 4.96
N LYS A 76 21.96 -1.95 6.16
CA LYS A 76 22.95 -2.96 6.61
C LYS A 76 22.53 -4.39 6.26
N VAL A 77 21.39 -4.58 5.60
CA VAL A 77 20.94 -5.88 5.11
C VAL A 77 20.62 -5.84 3.62
N ALA A 78 21.08 -6.86 2.89
CA ALA A 78 20.84 -6.99 1.47
C ALA A 78 19.99 -8.22 1.10
N PHE A 79 18.95 -7.98 0.31
CA PHE A 79 18.00 -8.98 -0.18
C PHE A 79 17.76 -8.81 -1.69
N PRO A 80 18.77 -9.11 -2.55
CA PRO A 80 18.69 -8.79 -3.98
C PRO A 80 17.66 -9.61 -4.76
N ASN A 81 17.36 -10.85 -4.33
CA ASN A 81 16.47 -11.77 -5.03
C ASN A 81 15.19 -12.11 -4.26
N LEU A 82 14.85 -11.32 -3.24
CA LEU A 82 13.70 -11.57 -2.39
C LEU A 82 12.40 -11.27 -3.13
N GLU A 83 11.53 -12.28 -3.23
CA GLU A 83 10.28 -12.24 -4.00
C GLU A 83 9.05 -12.07 -3.09
N LYS A 84 9.09 -12.58 -1.86
CA LYS A 84 7.95 -12.54 -0.93
C LYS A 84 8.37 -12.21 0.50
N ILE A 85 7.62 -11.31 1.12
CA ILE A 85 7.74 -10.97 2.54
C ILE A 85 6.39 -11.17 3.23
N THR A 86 6.40 -11.91 4.34
CA THR A 86 5.27 -11.98 5.28
C THR A 86 5.72 -11.51 6.65
N ILE A 87 5.03 -10.52 7.21
CA ILE A 87 5.28 -9.98 8.53
C ILE A 87 3.98 -10.10 9.33
N SER A 88 4.04 -10.69 10.52
CA SER A 88 2.88 -10.70 11.43
C SER A 88 3.24 -10.50 12.90
N ASN A 89 2.36 -9.80 13.62
CA ASN A 89 2.43 -9.60 15.07
C ASN A 89 3.77 -8.99 15.52
N LEU A 90 4.23 -7.95 14.81
CA LEU A 90 5.40 -7.14 15.19
C LEU A 90 4.97 -5.89 15.97
N ARG A 91 4.77 -6.07 17.28
CA ARG A 91 4.18 -5.05 18.17
C ARG A 91 4.99 -3.76 18.35
N LYS A 92 6.29 -3.77 18.04
CA LYS A 92 7.18 -2.62 18.24
C LYS A 92 7.53 -1.85 16.98
N ALA A 93 7.43 -2.50 15.81
CA ALA A 93 7.83 -1.89 14.56
C ALA A 93 6.84 -0.79 14.18
N LYS A 94 7.32 0.45 14.11
CA LYS A 94 6.52 1.60 13.67
C LYS A 94 6.56 1.79 12.16
N ARG A 95 7.63 1.29 11.52
CA ARG A 95 7.88 1.35 10.09
C ARG A 95 8.58 0.08 9.62
N ILE A 96 8.30 -0.37 8.40
CA ILE A 96 8.97 -1.55 7.83
C ILE A 96 10.33 -1.14 7.23
N TRP A 97 10.39 0.03 6.60
CA TRP A 97 11.52 0.44 5.77
C TRP A 97 12.21 1.70 6.33
N TYR A 98 13.53 1.70 6.32
CA TYR A 98 14.33 2.89 6.62
C TYR A 98 14.41 3.79 5.40
N ASN A 99 14.64 5.09 5.60
CA ASN A 99 14.67 6.08 4.52
C ASN A 99 15.74 5.82 3.46
N GLN A 100 16.78 5.06 3.82
CA GLN A 100 17.84 4.65 2.90
C GLN A 100 17.98 3.13 2.99
N LEU A 101 17.52 2.43 1.97
CA LEU A 101 17.72 0.98 1.83
C LEU A 101 18.99 0.68 1.04
N HIS A 102 19.49 -0.54 1.16
CA HIS A 102 20.59 -1.00 0.32
C HIS A 102 20.14 -1.03 -1.15
N THR A 103 20.93 -0.48 -2.06
CA THR A 103 20.52 -0.14 -3.45
C THR A 103 20.10 -1.33 -4.30
N SER A 104 20.61 -2.52 -4.02
CA SER A 104 20.27 -3.76 -4.74
C SER A 104 19.10 -4.53 -4.13
N SER A 105 18.60 -4.15 -2.95
CA SER A 105 17.61 -4.93 -2.20
C SER A 105 16.18 -4.70 -2.65
N PHE A 106 15.35 -5.74 -2.51
CA PHE A 106 13.89 -5.71 -2.72
C PHE A 106 13.42 -5.36 -4.14
N SER A 107 14.32 -5.19 -5.11
CA SER A 107 13.98 -4.95 -6.51
C SER A 107 13.20 -6.11 -7.17
N MET A 108 13.32 -7.32 -6.60
CA MET A 108 12.62 -8.53 -7.03
C MET A 108 11.34 -8.81 -6.24
N LEU A 109 10.99 -7.96 -5.27
CA LEU A 109 9.85 -8.21 -4.38
C LEU A 109 8.55 -8.14 -5.19
N LYS A 110 7.76 -9.22 -5.15
CA LYS A 110 6.46 -9.36 -5.82
C LYS A 110 5.29 -9.31 -4.86
N GLU A 111 5.47 -9.80 -3.64
CA GLU A 111 4.39 -9.90 -2.65
C GLU A 111 4.82 -9.40 -1.28
N LEU A 112 4.02 -8.50 -0.70
CA LEU A 112 4.13 -8.07 0.69
C LEU A 112 2.83 -8.37 1.42
N THR A 113 2.92 -9.16 2.49
CA THR A 113 1.83 -9.42 3.42
C THR A 113 2.19 -8.90 4.82
N VAL A 114 1.35 -8.06 5.40
CA VAL A 114 1.52 -7.50 6.76
C VAL A 114 0.26 -7.77 7.56
N LYS A 115 0.37 -8.40 8.72
CA LYS A 115 -0.78 -8.75 9.58
C LYS A 115 -0.55 -8.38 11.03
N ASP A 116 -1.58 -7.95 11.76
CA ASP A 116 -1.53 -7.81 13.22
C ASP A 116 -0.38 -6.89 13.71
N CYS A 117 0.00 -5.87 12.93
CA CYS A 117 1.13 -4.99 13.24
C CYS A 117 0.62 -3.65 13.78
N ASP A 118 0.07 -3.67 15.00
CA ASP A 118 -0.69 -2.56 15.58
C ASP A 118 0.06 -1.25 15.78
N ALA A 119 1.40 -1.28 15.86
CA ALA A 119 2.21 -0.07 16.02
C ALA A 119 2.60 0.59 14.68
N LEU A 120 2.33 -0.09 13.56
CA LEU A 120 2.74 0.36 12.25
C LEU A 120 1.91 1.56 11.80
N LEU A 121 2.58 2.66 11.42
CA LEU A 121 1.92 3.89 11.02
C LEU A 121 1.72 3.98 9.49
N ASN A 122 2.61 3.36 8.72
CA ASN A 122 2.57 3.28 7.27
C ASN A 122 3.20 2.01 6.71
N ILE A 123 2.84 1.64 5.49
CA ILE A 123 3.44 0.49 4.78
C ILE A 123 4.64 0.93 3.96
N PHE A 124 4.47 1.94 3.10
CA PHE A 124 5.47 2.37 2.15
C PHE A 124 5.87 3.84 2.36
N PRO A 125 7.17 4.16 2.37
CA PRO A 125 7.66 5.53 2.40
C PRO A 125 7.68 6.14 0.99
N HIS A 126 7.82 7.46 0.85
CA HIS A 126 7.72 8.16 -0.43
C HIS A 126 8.63 7.64 -1.57
N PHE A 127 9.81 7.11 -1.28
CA PHE A 127 10.78 6.59 -2.27
C PHE A 127 10.49 5.15 -2.74
N LEU A 128 9.34 4.59 -2.36
CA LEU A 128 8.98 3.18 -2.54
C LEU A 128 9.15 2.65 -3.97
N LEU A 129 8.89 3.45 -5.00
CA LEU A 129 8.83 2.97 -6.38
C LEU A 129 10.19 2.72 -7.03
N ARG A 130 11.23 3.43 -6.57
CA ARG A 130 12.59 3.19 -7.04
C ARG A 130 13.10 1.82 -6.58
N VAL A 131 12.56 1.33 -5.45
CA VAL A 131 12.98 0.10 -4.81
C VAL A 131 12.09 -1.07 -5.22
N PHE A 132 10.77 -0.96 -5.08
CA PHE A 132 9.83 -2.08 -5.25
C PHE A 132 9.25 -2.17 -6.66
N LYS A 133 10.11 -2.19 -7.68
CA LYS A 133 9.73 -2.11 -9.10
C LYS A 133 8.89 -3.29 -9.62
N ARG A 134 8.86 -4.41 -8.90
CA ARG A 134 8.16 -5.64 -9.31
C ARG A 134 7.03 -6.02 -8.35
N LEU A 135 6.65 -5.14 -7.42
CA LEU A 135 5.63 -5.46 -6.44
C LEU A 135 4.27 -5.58 -7.14
N GLU A 136 3.69 -6.77 -7.09
CA GLU A 136 2.41 -7.09 -7.73
C GLU A 136 1.26 -7.19 -6.73
N LYS A 137 1.55 -7.58 -5.48
CA LYS A 137 0.52 -7.90 -4.50
C LYS A 137 0.84 -7.31 -3.13
N LEU A 138 -0.14 -6.60 -2.58
CA LEU A 138 -0.12 -6.05 -1.22
C LEU A 138 -1.32 -6.57 -0.43
N ILE A 139 -1.05 -7.20 0.71
CA ILE A 139 -2.06 -7.60 1.68
C ILE A 139 -1.73 -6.97 3.03
N VAL A 140 -2.67 -6.22 3.62
CA VAL A 140 -2.55 -5.64 4.95
C VAL A 140 -3.81 -5.94 5.76
N ILE A 141 -3.64 -6.58 6.91
CA ILE A 141 -4.75 -7.11 7.71
C ILE A 141 -4.53 -6.74 9.18
N ASP A 142 -5.57 -6.26 9.86
CA ASP A 142 -5.58 -6.08 11.34
C ASP A 142 -4.41 -5.21 11.87
N CYS A 143 -4.11 -4.07 11.22
CA CYS A 143 -3.09 -3.12 11.70
C CYS A 143 -3.75 -1.88 12.30
N ALA A 144 -3.97 -1.86 13.63
CA ALA A 144 -4.83 -0.89 14.29
C ALA A 144 -4.39 0.59 14.19
N SER A 145 -3.08 0.88 14.11
CA SER A 145 -2.57 2.26 14.03
C SER A 145 -2.24 2.75 12.62
N LEU A 146 -2.46 1.94 11.58
CA LEU A 146 -2.09 2.31 10.22
C LEU A 146 -2.96 3.46 9.72
N GLU A 147 -2.34 4.58 9.35
CA GLU A 147 -3.05 5.76 8.84
C GLU A 147 -2.96 5.89 7.33
N ASP A 148 -1.80 5.59 6.74
CA ASP A 148 -1.56 5.72 5.31
C ASP A 148 -0.86 4.46 4.77
N VAL A 149 -1.32 3.94 3.63
CA VAL A 149 -0.59 2.85 2.96
C VAL A 149 0.68 3.38 2.30
N PHE A 150 0.54 4.43 1.48
CA PHE A 150 1.64 5.11 0.81
C PHE A 150 1.87 6.48 1.48
N GLN A 151 2.94 6.63 2.25
CA GLN A 151 3.25 7.83 3.04
C GLN A 151 4.01 8.88 2.23
N LEU A 152 3.71 10.16 2.49
CA LEU A 152 4.48 11.34 2.07
C LEU A 152 5.62 11.65 3.05
N GLN A 153 6.74 12.18 2.56
CA GLN A 153 7.60 13.06 3.35
C GLN A 153 7.41 14.50 2.87
N VAL A 154 6.94 15.36 3.78
CA VAL A 154 6.90 16.81 3.61
C VAL A 154 8.19 17.38 4.18
N GLN A 155 9.31 17.23 3.47
CA GLN A 155 10.54 17.98 3.78
C GLN A 155 11.31 18.33 2.51
N GLY A 156 10.91 19.46 1.89
CA GLY A 156 11.82 20.54 1.49
C GLY A 156 12.88 20.31 0.41
N LEU A 157 12.89 19.17 -0.30
CA LEU A 157 13.71 18.97 -1.50
C LEU A 157 12.87 18.28 -2.57
N ASP A 158 11.96 19.06 -3.16
CA ASP A 158 11.32 18.72 -4.43
C ASP A 158 12.39 18.69 -5.53
N VAL A 159 13.12 17.58 -5.62
CA VAL A 159 13.60 17.18 -6.94
C VAL A 159 12.35 16.66 -7.64
N GLU A 160 11.74 17.52 -8.44
CA GLU A 160 10.70 17.13 -9.39
C GLU A 160 11.26 15.97 -10.22
N GLU A 161 10.92 14.74 -9.82
CA GLU A 161 11.22 13.56 -10.62
C GLU A 161 10.35 13.65 -11.86
N LYS A 162 10.87 14.27 -12.92
CA LYS A 162 10.17 14.51 -14.19
C LYS A 162 9.73 13.22 -14.91
N TYR A 163 10.09 12.05 -14.38
CA TYR A 163 9.83 10.75 -15.00
C TYR A 163 8.68 10.05 -14.29
N MET A 164 7.68 9.66 -15.08
CA MET A 164 6.60 8.80 -14.64
C MET A 164 7.15 7.40 -14.33
N VAL A 165 6.76 6.84 -13.18
CA VAL A 165 7.13 5.49 -12.76
C VAL A 165 5.89 4.62 -12.73
N ASP A 166 5.91 3.56 -13.52
CA ASP A 166 4.79 2.62 -13.60
C ASP A 166 4.86 1.59 -12.47
N SER A 167 3.88 1.65 -11.57
CA SER A 167 3.68 0.63 -10.56
C SER A 167 3.23 -0.68 -11.21
N GLN A 168 3.86 -1.78 -10.82
CA GLN A 168 3.47 -3.14 -11.24
C GLN A 168 2.41 -3.76 -10.32
N LEU A 169 1.86 -2.96 -9.39
CA LEU A 169 0.90 -3.41 -8.39
C LEU A 169 -0.42 -3.81 -9.07
N LYS A 170 -0.80 -5.08 -8.92
CA LYS A 170 -2.01 -5.68 -9.51
C LYS A 170 -3.13 -5.86 -8.49
N GLU A 171 -2.77 -6.19 -7.25
CA GLU A 171 -3.73 -6.54 -6.19
C GLU A 171 -3.43 -5.77 -4.90
N VAL A 172 -4.44 -5.09 -4.37
CA VAL A 172 -4.43 -4.45 -3.05
C VAL A 172 -5.58 -5.02 -2.23
N ASN A 173 -5.24 -5.64 -1.09
CA ASN A 173 -6.22 -6.15 -0.13
C ASN A 173 -5.95 -5.55 1.25
N LEU A 174 -6.89 -4.74 1.75
CA LEU A 174 -6.79 -4.02 3.01
C LEU A 174 -7.99 -4.38 3.89
N VAL A 175 -7.75 -5.01 5.04
CA VAL A 175 -8.79 -5.57 5.90
C VAL A 175 -8.59 -5.14 7.34
N CYS A 176 -9.66 -4.70 8.00
CA CYS A 176 -9.67 -4.34 9.43
C CYS A 176 -8.62 -3.29 9.80
N LEU A 177 -8.65 -2.13 9.12
CA LEU A 177 -7.72 -1.02 9.35
C LEU A 177 -8.47 0.20 9.89
N PRO A 178 -8.76 0.25 11.21
CA PRO A 178 -9.71 1.20 11.78
C PRO A 178 -9.27 2.66 11.68
N LYS A 179 -7.95 2.94 11.61
CA LYS A 179 -7.40 4.31 11.49
C LYS A 179 -6.96 4.69 10.07
N LEU A 180 -7.14 3.82 9.08
CA LEU A 180 -6.71 4.09 7.71
C LEU A 180 -7.47 5.30 7.15
N LYS A 181 -6.73 6.36 6.82
CA LYS A 181 -7.25 7.61 6.25
C LYS A 181 -7.07 7.65 4.74
N HIS A 182 -5.94 7.17 4.23
CA HIS A 182 -5.63 7.18 2.80
C HIS A 182 -4.94 5.89 2.36
N VAL A 183 -5.42 5.32 1.25
CA VAL A 183 -4.65 4.32 0.52
C VAL A 183 -3.62 5.06 -0.34
N TRP A 184 -4.08 5.88 -1.28
CA TRP A 184 -3.27 6.76 -2.11
C TRP A 184 -3.42 8.22 -1.67
N THR A 185 -2.30 8.95 -1.58
CA THR A 185 -2.30 10.36 -1.19
C THR A 185 -2.47 11.30 -2.39
N LYS A 186 -3.22 12.37 -2.20
CA LYS A 186 -3.73 13.26 -3.26
C LYS A 186 -2.68 14.05 -4.06
N TYR A 187 -1.56 14.43 -3.45
CA TYR A 187 -0.72 15.53 -3.98
C TYR A 187 0.58 15.13 -4.70
N TYR A 188 1.11 13.91 -4.47
CA TYR A 188 2.44 13.53 -4.98
C TYR A 188 2.48 12.24 -5.80
N MET A 189 1.31 11.69 -6.14
CA MET A 189 1.22 10.55 -7.05
C MET A 189 1.22 10.97 -8.53
N ARG A 190 1.41 12.26 -8.87
CA ARG A 190 1.38 12.74 -10.26
C ARG A 190 2.37 12.04 -11.18
N ASN A 191 3.46 11.51 -10.64
CA ASN A 191 4.50 10.84 -11.40
C ASN A 191 4.43 9.30 -11.24
N ILE A 192 3.30 8.78 -10.75
CA ILE A 192 3.12 7.35 -10.44
C ILE A 192 1.87 6.86 -11.13
N SER A 193 2.05 5.97 -12.11
CA SER A 193 0.94 5.29 -12.76
C SER A 193 0.61 3.99 -12.01
N PHE A 194 -0.69 3.73 -11.81
CA PHE A 194 -1.21 2.46 -11.31
C PHE A 194 -1.92 1.66 -12.40
N GLU A 195 -1.45 1.74 -13.64
CA GLU A 195 -2.08 1.10 -14.80
C GLU A 195 -2.22 -0.42 -14.67
N SER A 196 -1.30 -1.08 -13.99
CA SER A 196 -1.35 -2.53 -13.78
C SER A 196 -2.38 -2.99 -12.74
N LEU A 197 -3.04 -2.05 -12.04
CA LEU A 197 -3.94 -2.37 -10.93
C LEU A 197 -5.23 -3.02 -11.43
N ARG A 198 -5.47 -4.27 -11.01
CA ARG A 198 -6.60 -5.09 -11.44
C ARG A 198 -7.63 -5.33 -10.36
N GLN A 199 -7.19 -5.44 -9.11
CA GLN A 199 -8.06 -5.79 -8.00
C GLN A 199 -7.79 -4.93 -6.77
N VAL A 200 -8.87 -4.34 -6.25
CA VAL A 200 -8.86 -3.61 -4.97
C VAL A 200 -9.96 -4.17 -4.08
N CYS A 201 -9.57 -4.66 -2.91
CA CYS A 201 -10.47 -5.16 -1.87
C CYS A 201 -10.22 -4.40 -0.58
N ILE A 202 -11.25 -3.71 -0.07
CA ILE A 202 -11.19 -2.94 1.17
C ILE A 202 -12.31 -3.42 2.08
N GLN A 203 -11.97 -3.88 3.28
CA GLN A 203 -12.94 -4.39 4.25
C GLN A 203 -12.69 -3.80 5.63
N GLU A 204 -13.74 -3.40 6.33
CA GLU A 204 -13.67 -2.96 7.74
C GLU A 204 -12.74 -1.75 8.00
N CYS A 205 -12.60 -0.85 7.02
CA CYS A 205 -11.79 0.38 7.10
C CYS A 205 -12.67 1.62 7.37
N TRP A 206 -13.07 1.82 8.62
CA TRP A 206 -14.07 2.82 9.01
C TRP A 206 -13.61 4.29 9.00
N SER A 207 -12.30 4.55 9.09
CA SER A 207 -11.77 5.93 8.99
C SER A 207 -11.55 6.40 7.54
N LEU A 208 -11.63 5.48 6.56
CA LEU A 208 -11.33 5.78 5.17
C LEU A 208 -12.48 6.58 4.56
N LYS A 209 -12.22 7.83 4.16
CA LYS A 209 -13.23 8.75 3.60
C LYS A 209 -13.33 8.74 2.08
N THR A 210 -12.19 8.61 1.42
CA THR A 210 -12.07 8.52 -0.04
C THR A 210 -11.09 7.41 -0.40
N LEU A 211 -11.38 6.65 -1.45
CA LEU A 211 -10.48 5.57 -1.89
C LEU A 211 -9.44 6.07 -2.88
N PHE A 212 -9.88 6.60 -4.03
CA PHE A 212 -9.01 7.04 -5.10
C PHE A 212 -8.96 8.57 -5.19
N PRO A 213 -7.76 9.19 -5.11
CA PRO A 213 -7.56 10.55 -5.59
C PRO A 213 -7.95 10.68 -7.06
N PHE A 214 -8.47 11.84 -7.46
CA PHE A 214 -8.82 12.08 -8.87
C PHE A 214 -7.64 11.87 -9.83
N SER A 215 -6.43 12.21 -9.38
CA SER A 215 -5.19 12.14 -10.15
C SER A 215 -4.84 10.73 -10.64
N ILE A 216 -5.18 9.68 -9.89
CA ILE A 216 -4.82 8.30 -10.26
C ILE A 216 -5.90 7.58 -11.07
N VAL A 217 -7.13 8.11 -11.10
CA VAL A 217 -8.28 7.41 -11.69
C VAL A 217 -8.12 7.22 -13.20
N LYS A 218 -7.43 8.14 -13.88
CA LYS A 218 -7.12 8.00 -15.31
C LYS A 218 -6.27 6.77 -15.61
N ASP A 219 -5.44 6.35 -14.67
CA ASP A 219 -4.54 5.20 -14.83
C ASP A 219 -5.25 3.88 -14.56
N LEU A 220 -6.41 3.87 -13.89
CA LEU A 220 -7.12 2.64 -13.48
C LEU A 220 -7.87 1.94 -14.63
N GLN A 221 -7.30 1.94 -15.84
CA GLN A 221 -7.90 1.37 -17.05
C GLN A 221 -8.01 -0.16 -17.00
N GLN A 222 -7.10 -0.83 -16.29
CA GLN A 222 -7.08 -2.29 -16.15
C GLN A 222 -7.80 -2.79 -14.88
N LEU A 223 -8.49 -1.92 -14.13
CA LEU A 223 -9.18 -2.34 -12.91
C LEU A 223 -10.34 -3.27 -13.27
N GLU A 224 -10.24 -4.54 -12.89
CA GLU A 224 -11.21 -5.60 -13.19
C GLU A 224 -12.22 -5.82 -12.06
N ARG A 225 -11.77 -5.66 -10.79
CA ARG A 225 -12.55 -5.97 -9.60
C ARG A 225 -12.36 -4.91 -8.51
N LEU A 226 -13.47 -4.32 -8.07
CA LEU A 226 -13.51 -3.44 -6.90
C LEU A 226 -14.50 -4.00 -5.87
N THR A 227 -14.02 -4.24 -4.67
CA THR A 227 -14.82 -4.73 -3.55
C THR A 227 -14.59 -3.84 -2.33
N ILE A 228 -15.67 -3.30 -1.80
CA ILE A 228 -15.64 -2.42 -0.63
C ILE A 228 -16.75 -2.88 0.32
N ASP A 229 -16.38 -3.23 1.54
CA ASP A 229 -17.28 -3.80 2.54
C ASP A 229 -17.05 -3.16 3.92
N ASN A 230 -18.11 -2.77 4.62
CA ASN A 230 -18.03 -2.22 5.98
C ASN A 230 -17.02 -1.07 6.14
N CYS A 231 -17.11 -0.03 5.31
CA CYS A 231 -16.15 1.09 5.31
C CYS A 231 -16.82 2.46 5.47
N GLY A 232 -16.04 3.43 5.97
CA GLY A 232 -16.50 4.80 6.26
C GLY A 232 -16.54 5.76 5.08
N LEU A 233 -16.49 5.23 3.84
CA LEU A 233 -16.34 6.03 2.62
C LEU A 233 -17.51 6.98 2.42
N GLU A 234 -17.20 8.23 2.06
CA GLU A 234 -18.18 9.21 1.62
C GLU A 234 -18.25 9.31 0.09
N GLU A 235 -17.11 9.12 -0.57
CA GLU A 235 -16.93 9.14 -2.03
C GLU A 235 -15.91 8.06 -2.40
N ILE A 236 -16.07 7.36 -3.53
CA ILE A 236 -15.07 6.38 -3.98
C ILE A 236 -13.90 7.11 -4.65
N VAL A 237 -14.21 8.10 -5.49
CA VAL A 237 -13.25 8.99 -6.14
C VAL A 237 -13.38 10.40 -5.55
N SER A 238 -12.28 11.03 -5.15
CA SER A 238 -12.28 12.40 -4.62
C SER A 238 -12.48 13.46 -5.72
N LYS A 239 -12.94 14.67 -5.38
CA LYS A 239 -12.98 15.84 -6.28
C LYS A 239 -11.60 16.20 -6.85
N ASN A 240 -11.57 16.67 -8.11
CA ASN A 240 -10.42 17.38 -8.65
C ASN A 240 -10.29 18.76 -7.96
N VAL A 241 -9.08 19.15 -7.55
CA VAL A 241 -8.83 20.42 -6.83
C VAL A 241 -7.75 21.25 -7.54
N GLU A 242 -7.28 20.81 -8.70
CA GLU A 242 -6.27 21.55 -9.46
C GLU A 242 -6.95 22.52 -10.43
N GLY A 243 -6.83 23.82 -10.09
CA GLY A 243 -6.91 24.99 -10.98
C GLY A 243 -7.95 24.98 -12.10
N SER A 244 -9.04 25.72 -11.88
CA SER A 244 -9.83 26.42 -12.90
C SER A 244 -9.80 25.82 -14.31
N ASP A 245 -10.66 24.84 -14.53
CA ASP A 245 -11.62 24.87 -15.63
C ASP A 245 -12.66 23.80 -15.33
N GLU A 246 -13.93 24.15 -15.47
CA GLU A 246 -15.08 23.24 -15.50
C GLU A 246 -15.05 22.32 -16.73
N GLN A 247 -13.86 21.88 -17.15
CA GLN A 247 -13.73 20.92 -18.23
C GLN A 247 -14.23 19.57 -17.73
N GLU A 248 -15.28 19.10 -18.38
CA GLU A 248 -15.90 17.79 -18.23
C GLU A 248 -14.88 16.66 -18.46
N ILE A 249 -14.06 16.34 -17.45
CA ILE A 249 -13.16 15.19 -17.54
C ILE A 249 -14.00 13.93 -17.29
N CYS A 250 -14.49 13.36 -18.38
CA CYS A 250 -15.06 12.02 -18.38
C CYS A 250 -13.94 10.98 -18.22
N PHE A 251 -14.15 9.98 -17.36
CA PHE A 251 -13.31 8.79 -17.29
C PHE A 251 -14.18 7.54 -17.26
N ALA A 252 -13.64 6.44 -17.77
CA ALA A 252 -14.31 5.15 -17.80
C ALA A 252 -13.45 4.11 -17.07
N PHE A 253 -14.08 3.20 -16.33
CA PHE A 253 -13.41 1.98 -15.90
C PHE A 253 -13.67 0.91 -16.96
N ASN A 254 -12.79 0.88 -17.96
CA ASN A 254 -13.01 0.09 -19.17
C ASN A 254 -13.03 -1.42 -18.94
N GLN A 255 -12.30 -1.91 -17.93
CA GLN A 255 -12.19 -3.34 -17.63
C GLN A 255 -12.97 -3.78 -16.38
N LEU A 256 -13.63 -2.86 -15.67
CA LEU A 256 -14.31 -3.18 -14.41
C LEU A 256 -15.49 -4.11 -14.67
N SER A 257 -15.31 -5.38 -14.31
CA SER A 257 -16.27 -6.45 -14.54
C SER A 257 -17.06 -6.81 -13.28
N PHE A 258 -16.50 -6.55 -12.10
CA PHE A 258 -17.13 -6.81 -10.81
C PHE A 258 -16.99 -5.61 -9.88
N LEU A 259 -18.13 -5.07 -9.44
CA LEU A 259 -18.23 -4.02 -8.43
C LEU A 259 -19.12 -4.50 -7.29
N MET A 260 -18.56 -4.59 -6.08
CA MET A 260 -19.31 -4.88 -4.85
C MET A 260 -19.14 -3.75 -3.85
N LEU A 261 -20.27 -3.18 -3.42
CA LEU A 261 -20.38 -2.14 -2.40
C LEU A 261 -21.32 -2.67 -1.31
N TRP A 262 -20.76 -3.05 -0.17
CA TRP A 262 -21.52 -3.66 0.92
C TRP A 262 -21.38 -2.83 2.19
N HIS A 263 -22.50 -2.51 2.83
CA HIS A 263 -22.57 -1.82 4.11
C HIS A 263 -21.70 -0.55 4.18
N LEU A 264 -21.98 0.41 3.29
CA LEU A 264 -21.31 1.72 3.21
C LEU A 264 -22.28 2.84 3.61
N PRO A 265 -22.56 3.02 4.91
CA PRO A 265 -23.65 3.90 5.38
C PRO A 265 -23.41 5.38 5.07
N TYR A 266 -22.17 5.80 4.83
CA TYR A 266 -21.79 7.18 4.56
C TYR A 266 -21.63 7.52 3.08
N LEU A 267 -21.67 6.53 2.19
CA LEU A 267 -21.35 6.70 0.77
C LEU A 267 -22.43 7.52 0.05
N LYS A 268 -22.08 8.70 -0.44
CA LYS A 268 -22.99 9.66 -1.08
C LYS A 268 -23.04 9.48 -2.60
N CYS A 269 -21.89 9.29 -3.22
CA CYS A 269 -21.76 9.11 -4.67
C CYS A 269 -20.48 8.33 -5.02
N PHE A 270 -20.40 7.84 -6.26
CA PHE A 270 -19.17 7.22 -6.76
C PHE A 270 -18.09 8.29 -7.02
N ASN A 271 -18.45 9.36 -7.72
CA ASN A 271 -17.64 10.54 -7.98
C ASN A 271 -18.52 11.79 -7.80
N PRO A 272 -18.06 12.81 -7.06
CA PRO A 272 -18.77 14.09 -6.88
C PRO A 272 -18.95 14.91 -8.16
N VAL A 273 -18.06 14.77 -9.15
CA VAL A 273 -18.25 15.39 -10.47
C VAL A 273 -19.19 14.47 -11.26
N MET A 274 -20.50 14.72 -11.16
CA MET A 274 -21.57 13.90 -11.75
C MET A 274 -21.65 14.03 -13.29
N HIS A 275 -20.57 13.71 -14.01
CA HIS A 275 -20.61 13.58 -15.46
C HIS A 275 -20.01 12.22 -15.88
N ARG A 276 -20.90 11.34 -16.35
CA ARG A 276 -20.72 10.06 -17.07
C ARG A 276 -19.48 9.21 -16.73
N THR A 277 -19.34 8.72 -15.48
CA THR A 277 -18.54 7.50 -15.28
C THR A 277 -19.23 6.34 -15.98
N THR A 278 -18.55 5.70 -16.92
CA THR A 278 -19.06 4.51 -17.62
C THR A 278 -18.29 3.27 -17.20
N TRP A 279 -18.99 2.13 -17.16
CA TRP A 279 -18.45 0.82 -16.82
C TRP A 279 -18.78 -0.17 -17.96
N PRO A 280 -18.19 -0.02 -19.15
CA PRO A 280 -18.60 -0.75 -20.34
C PRO A 280 -18.44 -2.27 -20.23
N ALA A 281 -17.51 -2.75 -19.38
CA ALA A 281 -17.27 -4.18 -19.15
C ALA A 281 -18.00 -4.77 -17.92
N LEU A 282 -18.87 -4.00 -17.26
CA LEU A 282 -19.48 -4.42 -15.99
C LEU A 282 -20.42 -5.62 -16.18
N LYS A 283 -20.07 -6.73 -15.54
CA LYS A 283 -20.86 -7.98 -15.56
C LYS A 283 -21.65 -8.18 -14.27
N GLN A 284 -21.10 -7.73 -13.13
CA GLN A 284 -21.71 -7.90 -11.82
C GLN A 284 -21.62 -6.61 -11.01
N LEU A 285 -22.77 -6.12 -10.57
CA LEU A 285 -22.91 -5.00 -9.64
C LEU A 285 -23.70 -5.48 -8.42
N ARG A 286 -23.09 -5.45 -7.24
CA ARG A 286 -23.73 -5.81 -5.97
C ARG A 286 -23.68 -4.62 -5.03
N ILE A 287 -24.84 -4.12 -4.62
CA ILE A 287 -24.96 -2.99 -3.69
C ILE A 287 -25.96 -3.37 -2.61
N SER A 288 -25.50 -3.46 -1.36
CA SER A 288 -26.37 -3.62 -0.19
C SER A 288 -25.85 -2.75 0.96
N GLY A 289 -26.72 -2.35 1.87
CA GLY A 289 -26.29 -1.56 3.03
C GLY A 289 -25.76 -0.14 2.72
N CYS A 290 -25.98 0.39 1.50
CA CYS A 290 -25.48 1.70 1.05
C CYS A 290 -26.62 2.72 0.92
N TRP A 291 -27.08 3.30 2.03
CA TRP A 291 -28.41 3.95 2.06
C TRP A 291 -28.41 5.41 1.57
N ARG A 292 -27.24 6.04 1.49
CA ARG A 292 -27.07 7.44 1.08
C ARG A 292 -26.72 7.62 -0.40
N ILE A 293 -26.48 6.52 -1.12
CA ILE A 293 -25.86 6.59 -2.44
C ILE A 293 -26.86 7.01 -3.51
N LYS A 294 -26.50 8.02 -4.31
CA LYS A 294 -27.22 8.43 -5.53
C LYS A 294 -26.40 7.98 -6.75
N ILE A 295 -26.44 6.69 -7.09
CA ILE A 295 -25.63 6.12 -8.19
C ILE A 295 -26.15 6.58 -9.55
N PHE A 296 -27.46 6.66 -9.68
CA PHE A 296 -28.11 7.09 -10.90
C PHE A 296 -28.60 8.52 -10.69
N GLY A 297 -27.86 9.47 -11.26
CA GLY A 297 -28.36 10.83 -11.41
C GLY A 297 -29.73 10.78 -12.11
N HIS A 298 -30.63 11.67 -11.70
CA HIS A 298 -31.86 11.92 -12.44
C HIS A 298 -31.48 12.40 -13.84
N GLU A 299 -31.39 11.49 -14.80
CA GLU A 299 -31.63 11.63 -16.24
C GLU A 299 -31.07 10.41 -17.01
N LYS A 300 -31.98 9.55 -17.47
CA LYS A 300 -31.81 8.55 -18.55
C LYS A 300 -30.41 7.90 -18.63
N SER A 301 -30.10 7.01 -17.71
CA SER A 301 -29.03 6.01 -17.90
C SER A 301 -29.40 5.04 -19.03
N GLN A 302 -28.97 5.34 -20.25
CA GLN A 302 -28.97 4.39 -21.36
C GLN A 302 -27.89 3.32 -21.12
N ILE A 303 -28.17 2.37 -20.23
CA ILE A 303 -27.38 1.14 -20.14
C ILE A 303 -28.08 0.10 -21.00
N ARG A 304 -27.50 -0.22 -22.15
CA ARG A 304 -27.96 -1.33 -23.00
C ARG A 304 -27.65 -2.64 -22.26
N HIS A 305 -28.68 -3.18 -21.61
CA HIS A 305 -28.77 -4.49 -20.96
C HIS A 305 -27.74 -4.81 -19.87
N PRO A 306 -28.11 -4.59 -18.60
CA PRO A 306 -27.55 -5.38 -17.50
C PRO A 306 -28.59 -6.31 -16.90
N LEU A 307 -28.16 -7.54 -16.64
CA LEU A 307 -28.74 -8.44 -15.66
C LEU A 307 -28.49 -7.81 -14.27
N PHE A 308 -29.28 -6.81 -13.91
CA PHE A 308 -29.21 -6.19 -12.61
C PHE A 308 -29.86 -7.12 -11.57
N VAL A 309 -29.06 -7.65 -10.66
CA VAL A 309 -29.56 -8.01 -9.34
C VAL A 309 -29.25 -6.82 -8.43
N ILE A 310 -30.16 -5.84 -8.41
CA ILE A 310 -30.21 -4.90 -7.29
C ILE A 310 -30.92 -5.66 -6.17
N GLU A 311 -30.17 -6.43 -5.40
CA GLU A 311 -30.65 -6.94 -4.12
C GLU A 311 -30.69 -5.76 -3.14
N LYS A 312 -31.80 -5.01 -3.20
CA LYS A 312 -32.27 -4.21 -2.05
C LYS A 312 -32.77 -5.21 -1.01
N VAL A 313 -31.85 -5.76 -0.24
CA VAL A 313 -32.14 -6.40 1.05
C VAL A 313 -31.69 -5.43 2.13
#